data_AF-A0A1V5VSW2-F1
#
_entry.id   AF-A0A1V5VSW2-F1
#
_cell.length_a   1.000
_cell.length_b   1.000
_cell.length_c   1.000
_cell.angle_alpha   90.00
_cell.angle_beta   90.00
_cell.angle_gamma   90.00
#
_symmetry.space_group_name_H-M   'P 1'
#
loop_
_entity.id
_entity.type
_entity.pdbx_description
1 polymer ?
#
loop_
_entity_poly.entity_id
_entity_poly.type
_entity_poly.pdbx_seq_one_letter_code
_entity_poly.pdbx_strand_id
1 'polypeptide(L)'
;MDEKTQILLHSAQNIRTVDVDTFQKIELSNKRSLVHEYDARNVLSATEQFNIEREANAVYRIYGKIEYLSILNGLRNNYTKLEHYFSPIYTGNSKNILNSFDFYLVRPYTGFTHVTSGSNDILYVRYFQVIATPNEFELFPIGFANNVYGEQAYSFNFNTDFDVSDYFDEFGFPATELFLYAQYKNASIPTENFSFTRWSVTGVPSKILFTPITFNIGDFVRTSINENIGDLIEYSKALFLQEQFSPQTYYISTPYLDGYTIKRLQWKYNPFIPLRLRYFTEQAYGANISGTSYEQTSSIPAYATEYPTGGTGNYVWRNILEQGYIDPLTEIGVDYPFVNKKRYLFSTIVLDIVPDLNDANTLAVFSQLKFGAPTEINTTPVVDDINNIGKPCR
;
A
#
# COMPACT_ATOMS: atom_id res chain seq x y z
N MET A 1 -45.98 55.23 20.96
CA MET A 1 -45.86 55.05 22.42
C MET A 1 -44.68 54.11 22.57
N ASP A 2 -43.49 54.70 22.72
CA ASP A 2 -42.22 53.98 22.66
C ASP A 2 -41.89 53.40 24.02
N GLU A 3 -41.75 52.08 24.09
CA GLU A 3 -41.30 51.39 25.29
C GLU A 3 -39.77 51.37 25.29
N LYS A 4 -39.16 52.20 26.16
CA LYS A 4 -37.71 52.22 26.39
C LYS A 4 -37.36 51.20 27.47
N THR A 5 -36.79 50.08 27.08
CA THR A 5 -36.17 49.13 28.02
C THR A 5 -34.72 49.54 28.26
N GLN A 6 -34.40 50.04 29.46
CA GLN A 6 -33.01 50.23 29.92
C GLN A 6 -32.52 48.93 30.56
N ILE A 7 -31.46 48.34 30.00
CA ILE A 7 -30.73 47.24 30.63
C ILE A 7 -29.61 47.86 31.48
N LEU A 8 -29.67 47.61 32.79
CA LEU A 8 -28.62 47.98 33.74
C LEU A 8 -27.39 47.10 33.50
N LEU A 9 -26.29 47.68 33.04
CA LEU A 9 -24.99 47.01 33.03
C LEU A 9 -24.35 47.16 34.42
N HIS A 10 -24.07 46.01 35.05
CA HIS A 10 -23.35 45.96 36.32
C HIS A 10 -21.98 46.62 36.19
N SER A 11 -21.77 47.60 37.05
CA SER A 11 -20.55 48.36 37.24
C SER A 11 -19.45 47.53 37.94
N ALA A 12 -18.26 47.53 37.33
CA ALA A 12 -16.93 47.18 37.87
C ALA A 12 -16.60 45.68 38.00
N GLN A 13 -15.40 45.16 37.69
CA GLN A 13 -14.18 45.69 37.05
C GLN A 13 -13.26 44.47 36.82
N ASN A 14 -12.63 44.33 35.64
CA ASN A 14 -11.28 43.79 35.54
C ASN A 14 -10.56 44.51 34.39
N ILE A 15 -9.52 45.29 34.71
CA ILE A 15 -8.85 46.25 33.80
C ILE A 15 -8.02 45.57 32.69
N ARG A 16 -8.02 44.24 32.60
CA ARG A 16 -7.24 43.47 31.61
C ARG A 16 -8.02 42.44 30.80
N THR A 17 -9.34 42.38 30.88
CA THR A 17 -10.13 41.55 29.96
C THR A 17 -10.36 42.32 28.67
N VAL A 18 -9.71 41.88 27.61
CA VAL A 18 -9.99 42.33 26.25
C VAL A 18 -11.38 41.77 25.91
N ASP A 19 -12.40 42.62 25.98
CA ASP A 19 -13.79 42.29 25.69
C ASP A 19 -14.01 42.28 24.16
N VAL A 20 -13.17 41.51 23.47
CA VAL A 20 -13.25 41.32 22.02
C VAL A 20 -13.74 39.91 21.81
N ASP A 21 -15.03 39.81 21.48
CA ASP A 21 -15.66 38.63 20.93
C ASP A 21 -14.96 38.29 19.60
N THR A 22 -14.01 37.35 19.64
CA THR A 22 -13.29 36.86 18.46
C THR A 22 -14.07 35.79 17.70
N PHE A 23 -15.28 35.45 18.15
CA PHE A 23 -16.12 34.49 17.47
C PHE A 23 -16.84 35.15 16.31
N GLN A 24 -16.65 34.60 15.11
CA GLN A 24 -17.43 34.98 13.95
C GLN A 24 -18.89 34.61 14.20
N LYS A 25 -19.74 35.60 14.43
CA LYS A 25 -21.19 35.41 14.51
C LYS A 25 -21.70 34.96 13.15
N ILE A 26 -21.88 33.65 12.97
CA ILE A 26 -22.58 33.10 11.82
C ILE A 26 -24.05 33.43 12.02
N GLU A 27 -24.55 34.46 11.35
CA GLU A 27 -25.99 34.67 11.23
C GLU A 27 -26.58 33.55 10.37
N LEU A 28 -27.23 32.59 11.04
CA LEU A 28 -28.09 31.61 10.38
C LEU A 28 -29.38 32.30 9.93
N SER A 29 -29.30 33.09 8.86
CA SER A 29 -30.49 33.66 8.23
C SER A 29 -31.26 32.54 7.52
N ASN A 30 -32.42 32.17 8.06
CA ASN A 30 -33.32 31.22 7.42
C ASN A 30 -34.07 31.94 6.29
N LYS A 31 -33.43 32.09 5.13
CA LYS A 31 -34.09 32.58 3.91
C LYS A 31 -35.06 31.50 3.44
N ARG A 32 -36.35 31.66 3.75
CA ARG A 32 -37.42 30.85 3.17
C ARG A 32 -37.51 31.18 1.68
N SER A 33 -37.03 30.29 0.82
CA SER A 33 -37.35 30.30 -0.59
C SER A 33 -38.70 29.59 -0.80
N LEU A 34 -39.51 30.10 -1.73
CA LEU A 34 -40.68 29.36 -2.20
C LEU A 34 -40.16 28.17 -3.01
N VAL A 35 -40.33 26.96 -2.48
CA VAL A 35 -40.16 25.74 -3.28
C VAL A 35 -41.43 25.60 -4.11
N HIS A 36 -41.35 25.88 -5.41
CA HIS A 36 -42.44 25.53 -6.32
C HIS A 36 -42.52 24.01 -6.37
N GLU A 37 -43.70 23.43 -6.15
CA GLU A 37 -43.93 22.01 -6.46
C GLU A 37 -43.48 21.77 -7.91
N TYR A 38 -42.58 20.80 -8.11
CA TYR A 38 -41.94 20.44 -9.37
C TYR A 38 -40.77 21.31 -9.89
N ASP A 39 -40.27 22.32 -9.15
CA ASP A 39 -39.02 23.01 -9.54
C ASP A 39 -37.78 22.31 -8.99
N ALA A 40 -37.39 21.22 -9.65
CA ALA A 40 -36.18 20.45 -9.34
C ALA A 40 -34.87 21.21 -9.61
N ARG A 41 -34.91 22.40 -10.20
CA ARG A 41 -33.70 23.19 -10.56
C ARG A 41 -32.93 23.73 -9.36
N ASN A 42 -33.56 23.79 -8.18
CA ASN A 42 -32.96 24.32 -6.95
C ASN A 42 -32.70 23.26 -5.87
N VAL A 43 -32.97 21.99 -6.15
CA VAL A 43 -32.70 20.89 -5.20
C VAL A 43 -31.39 20.23 -5.60
N LEU A 44 -30.29 20.64 -4.97
CA LEU A 44 -29.02 19.91 -5.04
C LEU A 44 -29.26 18.48 -4.58
N SER A 45 -29.10 17.52 -5.49
CA SER A 45 -29.14 16.10 -5.15
C SER A 45 -28.02 15.82 -4.17
N ALA A 46 -28.36 15.47 -2.93
CA ALA A 46 -27.37 15.15 -1.90
C ALA A 46 -26.46 14.00 -2.34
N THR A 47 -27.00 13.05 -3.13
CA THR A 47 -26.25 11.95 -3.73
C THR A 47 -25.25 12.44 -4.77
N GLU A 48 -25.65 13.38 -5.63
CA GLU A 48 -24.76 13.95 -6.64
C GLU A 48 -23.64 14.75 -5.98
N GLN A 49 -23.98 15.59 -5.00
CA GLN A 49 -23.01 16.34 -4.21
C GLN A 49 -22.04 15.39 -3.48
N PHE A 50 -22.55 14.31 -2.89
CA PHE A 50 -21.74 13.29 -2.24
C PHE A 50 -20.77 12.63 -3.23
N ASN A 51 -21.23 12.27 -4.44
CA ASN A 51 -20.37 11.66 -5.46
C ASN A 51 -19.30 12.65 -5.95
N ILE A 52 -19.66 13.91 -6.18
CA ILE A 52 -18.70 14.96 -6.54
C ILE A 52 -17.63 15.12 -5.45
N GLU A 53 -18.04 15.21 -4.19
CA GLU A 53 -17.11 15.29 -3.05
C GLU A 53 -16.24 14.04 -2.93
N ARG A 54 -16.83 12.86 -3.14
CA ARG A 54 -16.11 11.59 -3.13
C ARG A 54 -15.04 11.57 -4.20
N GLU A 55 -15.38 11.88 -5.46
CA GLU A 55 -14.45 11.83 -6.60
C GLU A 55 -13.32 12.86 -6.49
N ALA A 56 -13.65 14.08 -6.04
CA ALA A 56 -12.67 15.16 -5.87
C ALA A 56 -11.67 14.92 -4.73
N ASN A 57 -12.00 14.05 -3.76
CA ASN A 57 -11.14 13.79 -2.62
C ASN A 57 -9.97 12.85 -2.97
N ALA A 58 -8.74 13.25 -2.64
CA ALA A 58 -7.54 12.44 -2.85
C ALA A 58 -6.94 11.90 -1.53
N VAL A 59 -7.67 11.97 -0.42
CA VAL A 59 -7.17 11.61 0.91
C VAL A 59 -7.59 10.19 1.28
N TYR A 60 -6.61 9.36 1.62
CA TYR A 60 -6.82 7.97 2.00
C TYR A 60 -6.39 7.69 3.44
N ARG A 61 -7.20 6.89 4.14
CA ARG A 61 -6.86 6.19 5.38
C ARG A 61 -6.64 4.72 5.02
N ILE A 62 -5.45 4.21 5.30
CA ILE A 62 -5.02 2.87 4.88
C ILE A 62 -4.95 1.95 6.09
N TYR A 63 -5.62 0.81 6.01
CA TYR A 63 -5.68 -0.20 7.05
C TYR A 63 -5.97 -1.57 6.43
N GLY A 64 -5.84 -2.64 7.20
CA GLY A 64 -6.03 -3.95 6.63
C GLY A 64 -5.70 -5.12 7.53
N LYS A 65 -5.79 -6.30 6.94
CA LYS A 65 -5.34 -7.56 7.53
C LYS A 65 -4.03 -7.97 6.87
N ILE A 66 -3.08 -8.49 7.64
CA ILE A 66 -1.86 -9.11 7.13
C ILE A 66 -1.67 -10.51 7.73
N GLU A 67 -1.45 -11.48 6.85
CA GLU A 67 -1.13 -12.85 7.18
C GLU A 67 0.33 -13.12 6.86
N TYR A 68 1.13 -13.48 7.87
CA TYR A 68 2.52 -13.83 7.69
C TYR A 68 2.64 -15.34 7.50
N LEU A 69 2.95 -15.78 6.27
CA LEU A 69 3.06 -17.19 5.92
C LEU A 69 4.52 -17.55 5.65
N SER A 70 5.18 -18.15 6.64
CA SER A 70 6.61 -18.46 6.52
C SER A 70 7.05 -19.53 7.50
N ILE A 71 7.96 -20.40 7.07
CA ILE A 71 8.70 -21.31 7.96
C ILE A 71 9.60 -20.54 8.93
N LEU A 72 9.91 -19.27 8.63
CA LEU A 72 10.63 -18.38 9.52
C LEU A 72 9.71 -17.80 10.63
N ASN A 73 8.40 -18.05 10.58
CA ASN A 73 7.47 -17.71 11.65
C ASN A 73 7.59 -18.70 12.82
N GLY A 74 7.68 -18.20 14.04
CA GLY A 74 7.95 -19.02 15.23
C GLY A 74 9.39 -19.55 15.31
N LEU A 75 10.30 -19.09 14.45
CA LEU A 75 11.69 -19.57 14.46
C LEU A 75 12.43 -19.11 15.73
N ARG A 76 13.18 -20.01 16.36
CA ARG A 76 14.00 -19.70 17.55
C ARG A 76 15.06 -18.66 17.22
N ASN A 77 15.38 -17.72 18.11
CA ASN A 77 16.50 -16.79 17.88
C ASN A 77 17.91 -17.43 17.80
N ASN A 78 18.06 -18.75 17.93
CA ASN A 78 19.34 -19.45 17.84
C ASN A 78 19.25 -20.71 16.97
N TYR A 79 18.47 -20.65 15.89
CA TYR A 79 18.26 -21.79 15.01
C TYR A 79 19.58 -22.23 14.35
N THR A 80 20.20 -23.33 14.78
CA THR A 80 21.45 -23.83 14.18
C THR A 80 21.32 -25.14 13.42
N LYS A 81 20.21 -25.86 13.56
CA LYS A 81 19.99 -27.16 12.91
C LYS A 81 18.84 -27.09 11.93
N LEU A 82 18.85 -27.98 10.93
CA LEU A 82 17.77 -28.07 9.94
C LEU A 82 16.40 -28.33 10.59
N GLU A 83 16.33 -29.18 11.61
CA GLU A 83 15.10 -29.49 12.36
C GLU A 83 14.45 -28.27 13.02
N HIS A 84 15.24 -27.23 13.33
CA HIS A 84 14.73 -26.03 14.01
C HIS A 84 13.82 -25.19 13.10
N TYR A 85 13.93 -25.29 11.78
CA TYR A 85 13.04 -24.59 10.86
C TYR A 85 11.65 -25.23 10.82
N PHE A 86 11.56 -26.53 11.01
CA PHE A 86 10.29 -27.27 10.94
C PHE A 86 9.62 -27.48 12.31
N SER A 87 10.18 -26.87 13.35
CA SER A 87 9.71 -27.00 14.74
C SER A 87 9.46 -25.61 15.35
N PRO A 88 8.35 -24.95 14.99
CA PRO A 88 8.05 -23.59 15.46
C PRO A 88 7.93 -23.56 16.99
N ILE A 89 8.37 -22.45 17.59
CA ILE A 89 8.23 -22.17 19.02
C ILE A 89 7.30 -20.98 19.21
N TYR A 90 6.25 -21.20 19.99
CA TYR A 90 5.25 -20.20 20.35
C TYR A 90 5.45 -19.59 21.75
N THR A 91 6.52 -19.97 22.44
CA THR A 91 6.86 -19.47 23.79
C THR A 91 8.24 -18.82 23.82
N GLY A 92 8.33 -17.57 24.31
CA GLY A 92 9.59 -16.83 24.42
C GLY A 92 9.91 -15.97 23.19
N ASN A 93 11.16 -15.52 23.07
CA ASN A 93 11.61 -14.67 21.96
C ASN A 93 11.83 -15.51 20.69
N SER A 94 10.78 -15.70 19.90
CA SER A 94 10.83 -16.27 18.55
C SER A 94 10.57 -15.19 17.48
N LYS A 95 10.98 -15.49 16.24
CA LYS A 95 10.69 -14.63 15.09
C LYS A 95 9.21 -14.66 14.75
N ASN A 96 8.65 -13.49 14.54
CA ASN A 96 7.29 -13.29 14.08
C ASN A 96 7.24 -12.00 13.23
N ILE A 97 6.08 -11.67 12.69
CA ILE A 97 5.94 -10.47 11.86
C ILE A 97 6.31 -9.16 12.59
N LEU A 98 6.06 -9.08 13.91
CA LEU A 98 6.29 -7.86 14.70
C LEU A 98 7.78 -7.54 14.86
N ASN A 99 8.64 -8.55 14.90
CA ASN A 99 10.07 -8.38 15.09
C ASN A 99 10.92 -8.70 13.84
N SER A 100 10.33 -9.30 12.80
CA SER A 100 11.05 -9.68 11.58
C SER A 100 11.00 -8.61 10.50
N PHE A 101 10.13 -7.60 10.61
CA PHE A 101 9.95 -6.58 9.58
C PHE A 101 9.89 -5.16 10.13
N ASP A 102 10.35 -4.21 9.32
CA ASP A 102 9.93 -2.81 9.34
C ASP A 102 9.02 -2.59 8.13
N PHE A 103 7.86 -1.96 8.37
CA PHE A 103 6.88 -1.66 7.33
C PHE A 103 6.93 -0.16 7.01
N TYR A 104 7.13 0.14 5.72
CA TYR A 104 7.07 1.49 5.19
C TYR A 104 5.94 1.58 4.17
N LEU A 105 5.41 2.77 3.95
CA LEU A 105 4.58 3.05 2.79
C LEU A 105 5.42 3.75 1.74
N VAL A 106 5.37 3.27 0.50
CA VAL A 106 6.15 3.83 -0.61
C VAL A 106 5.29 4.07 -1.84
N ARG A 107 5.72 5.01 -2.69
CA ARG A 107 5.09 5.32 -3.97
C ARG A 107 6.11 5.24 -5.11
N PRO A 108 5.71 4.88 -6.34
CA PRO A 108 6.50 5.18 -7.52
C PRO A 108 6.78 6.69 -7.59
N TYR A 109 8.00 7.07 -7.94
CA TYR A 109 8.38 8.47 -8.09
C TYR A 109 9.38 8.63 -9.24
N THR A 110 10.04 9.78 -9.34
CA THR A 110 10.98 10.06 -10.42
C THR A 110 12.24 9.20 -10.38
N GLY A 111 12.93 9.10 -11.52
CA GLY A 111 14.27 8.52 -11.65
C GLY A 111 14.32 7.12 -12.22
N PHE A 112 13.28 6.66 -12.93
CA PHE A 112 13.27 5.32 -13.51
C PHE A 112 14.44 5.11 -14.47
N THR A 113 15.00 3.90 -14.46
CA THR A 113 16.13 3.57 -15.34
C THR A 113 15.65 2.79 -16.55
N HIS A 114 15.85 3.35 -17.75
CA HIS A 114 15.55 2.65 -19.00
C HIS A 114 16.43 1.40 -19.15
N VAL A 115 15.81 0.31 -19.58
CA VAL A 115 16.46 -0.96 -19.86
C VAL A 115 16.49 -1.17 -21.37
N THR A 116 17.69 -1.28 -21.93
CA THR A 116 17.89 -1.57 -23.34
C THR A 116 17.70 -3.08 -23.55
N SER A 117 16.46 -3.50 -23.76
CA SER A 117 16.14 -4.87 -24.15
C SER A 117 16.34 -5.05 -25.66
N GLY A 118 16.73 -6.24 -26.11
CA GLY A 118 16.79 -6.58 -27.55
C GLY A 118 15.41 -6.89 -28.16
N SER A 119 14.35 -6.83 -27.34
CA SER A 119 12.94 -6.89 -27.72
C SER A 119 12.42 -5.52 -28.13
N ASN A 120 11.26 -5.47 -28.78
CA ASN A 120 10.58 -4.19 -29.09
C ASN A 120 10.00 -3.52 -27.83
N ASP A 121 10.02 -4.20 -26.69
CA ASP A 121 9.38 -3.77 -25.45
C ASP A 121 10.26 -2.75 -24.71
N ILE A 122 9.65 -1.61 -24.37
CA ILE A 122 10.33 -0.53 -23.67
C ILE A 122 10.22 -0.79 -22.16
N LEU A 123 11.33 -1.27 -21.58
CA LEU A 123 11.40 -1.68 -20.19
C LEU A 123 12.06 -0.60 -19.32
N TYR A 124 11.59 -0.48 -18.08
CA TYR A 124 12.16 0.41 -17.08
C TYR A 124 12.26 -0.25 -15.72
N VAL A 125 13.28 0.09 -14.95
CA VAL A 125 13.33 -0.17 -13.51
C VAL A 125 12.61 0.96 -12.80
N ARG A 126 11.48 0.64 -12.16
CA ARG A 126 10.68 1.58 -11.37
C ARG A 126 11.19 1.61 -9.94
N TYR A 127 11.49 2.81 -9.45
CA TYR A 127 11.97 3.04 -8.08
C TYR A 127 10.89 3.64 -7.20
N PHE A 128 11.07 3.47 -5.89
CA PHE A 128 10.08 3.85 -4.89
C PHE A 128 10.63 4.87 -3.90
N GLN A 129 9.80 5.86 -3.58
CA GLN A 129 10.05 6.87 -2.55
C GLN A 129 9.19 6.58 -1.32
N VAL A 130 9.78 6.72 -0.14
CA VAL A 130 9.12 6.54 1.16
C VAL A 130 8.20 7.71 1.47
N ILE A 131 6.96 7.42 1.84
CA ILE A 131 5.95 8.39 2.25
C ILE A 131 5.42 8.16 3.67
N ALA A 132 5.66 6.98 4.25
CA ALA A 132 5.44 6.70 5.68
C ALA A 132 6.51 5.75 6.21
N THR A 133 6.88 5.91 7.47
CA THR A 133 7.86 5.10 8.19
C THR A 133 7.18 4.11 9.14
N PRO A 134 7.93 3.19 9.79
CA PRO A 134 7.36 2.29 10.79
C PRO A 134 6.72 3.00 11.98
N ASN A 135 7.03 4.28 12.23
CA ASN A 135 6.41 5.05 13.30
C ASN A 135 4.94 5.39 13.02
N GLU A 136 4.57 5.45 11.73
CA GLU A 136 3.18 5.68 11.31
C GLU A 136 2.41 4.35 11.11
N PHE A 137 3.07 3.20 11.25
CA PHE A 137 2.49 1.88 11.02
C PHE A 137 2.27 1.13 12.33
N GLU A 138 1.01 0.83 12.63
CA GLU A 138 0.63 0.05 13.79
C GLU A 138 0.25 -1.37 13.36
N LEU A 139 0.79 -2.38 14.05
CA LEU A 139 0.48 -3.79 13.82
C LEU A 139 0.02 -4.44 15.11
N PHE A 140 -1.12 -5.12 15.09
CA PHE A 140 -1.71 -5.74 16.27
C PHE A 140 -2.35 -7.10 15.93
N PRO A 141 -2.33 -8.07 16.87
CA PRO A 141 -2.96 -9.37 16.66
C PRO A 141 -4.48 -9.22 16.58
N ILE A 142 -5.11 -9.91 15.64
CA ILE A 142 -6.57 -9.94 15.52
C ILE A 142 -7.14 -10.98 16.49
N GLY A 143 -8.14 -10.60 17.28
CA GLY A 143 -8.86 -11.54 18.13
C GLY A 143 -9.58 -12.60 17.30
N PHE A 144 -9.41 -13.88 17.68
CA PHE A 144 -10.11 -15.03 17.09
C PHE A 144 -9.86 -15.29 15.59
N ALA A 145 -8.83 -14.71 14.99
CA ALA A 145 -8.48 -14.93 13.59
C ALA A 145 -7.12 -15.62 13.46
N ASN A 146 -7.14 -16.81 12.85
CA ASN A 146 -5.95 -17.55 12.45
C ASN A 146 -5.90 -17.69 10.93
N ASN A 147 -4.71 -17.85 10.37
CA ASN A 147 -4.51 -18.18 8.97
C ASN A 147 -4.83 -19.67 8.70
N VAL A 148 -4.68 -20.09 7.44
CA VAL A 148 -4.96 -21.47 6.99
C VAL A 148 -4.09 -22.54 7.68
N TYR A 149 -2.97 -22.15 8.30
CA TYR A 149 -2.07 -23.03 9.05
C TYR A 149 -2.30 -22.94 10.57
N GLY A 150 -3.33 -22.23 11.02
CA GLY A 150 -3.63 -22.05 12.44
C GLY A 150 -2.75 -21.02 13.15
N GLU A 151 -1.96 -20.21 12.43
CA GLU A 151 -1.11 -19.17 13.02
C GLU A 151 -1.86 -17.84 13.16
N GLN A 152 -1.43 -17.01 14.11
CA GLN A 152 -2.02 -15.70 14.41
C GLN A 152 -2.07 -14.79 13.18
N ALA A 153 -3.25 -14.27 12.84
CA ALA A 153 -3.41 -13.19 11.86
C ALA A 153 -3.27 -11.82 12.52
N TYR A 154 -2.79 -10.83 11.78
CA TYR A 154 -2.57 -9.47 12.28
C TYR A 154 -3.39 -8.46 11.49
N SER A 155 -3.74 -7.36 12.14
CA SER A 155 -4.35 -6.20 11.52
C SER A 155 -3.34 -5.06 11.58
N PHE A 156 -3.30 -4.27 10.52
CA PHE A 156 -2.47 -3.08 10.47
C PHE A 156 -3.32 -1.83 10.24
N ASN A 157 -2.81 -0.70 10.71
CA ASN A 157 -3.38 0.62 10.47
C ASN A 157 -2.26 1.64 10.33
N PHE A 158 -2.33 2.48 9.30
CA PHE A 158 -1.54 3.69 9.29
C PHE A 158 -2.23 4.76 10.15
N ASN A 159 -1.51 5.33 11.11
CA ASN A 159 -2.10 6.29 12.05
C ASN A 159 -2.25 7.71 11.44
N THR A 160 -1.72 7.94 10.24
CA THR A 160 -1.88 9.16 9.44
C THR A 160 -2.82 8.97 8.25
N ASP A 161 -3.27 10.09 7.67
CA ASP A 161 -3.95 10.11 6.37
C ASP A 161 -2.95 10.48 5.28
N PHE A 162 -3.21 10.04 4.05
CA PHE A 162 -2.34 10.25 2.90
C PHE A 162 -3.08 11.01 1.80
N ASP A 163 -2.63 12.23 1.51
CA ASP A 163 -3.08 12.98 0.34
C ASP A 163 -2.23 12.59 -0.88
N VAL A 164 -2.88 12.06 -1.91
CA VAL A 164 -2.22 11.59 -3.14
C VAL A 164 -2.47 12.51 -4.34
N SER A 165 -3.04 13.70 -4.14
CA SER A 165 -3.36 14.63 -5.25
C SER A 165 -2.16 14.94 -6.14
N ASP A 166 -0.98 15.06 -5.52
CA ASP A 166 0.26 15.49 -6.16
C ASP A 166 1.21 14.31 -6.46
N TYR A 167 0.68 13.09 -6.40
CA TYR A 167 1.49 11.88 -6.52
C TYR A 167 1.46 11.42 -7.97
N PHE A 168 2.54 11.73 -8.68
CA PHE A 168 2.78 11.29 -10.05
C PHE A 168 4.07 10.49 -10.14
N ASP A 169 4.09 9.49 -11.02
CA ASP A 169 5.31 8.73 -11.32
C ASP A 169 6.21 9.45 -12.34
N GLU A 170 7.34 8.84 -12.72
CA GLU A 170 8.29 9.39 -13.71
C GLU A 170 7.63 9.72 -15.06
N PHE A 171 6.58 9.00 -15.45
CA PHE A 171 5.89 9.20 -16.73
C PHE A 171 4.73 10.19 -16.62
N GLY A 172 4.49 10.76 -15.43
CA GLY A 172 3.37 11.67 -15.17
C GLY A 172 2.05 10.93 -14.91
N PHE A 173 2.08 9.62 -14.63
CA PHE A 173 0.87 8.88 -14.30
C PHE A 173 0.44 9.23 -12.87
N PRO A 174 -0.83 9.61 -12.63
CA PRO A 174 -1.32 9.80 -11.28
C PRO A 174 -1.26 8.49 -10.49
N ALA A 175 -1.02 8.58 -9.19
CA ALA A 175 -0.90 7.43 -8.32
C ALA A 175 -2.22 6.63 -8.27
N THR A 176 -2.22 5.52 -8.99
CA THR A 176 -3.29 4.51 -8.94
C THR A 176 -2.99 3.43 -7.91
N GLU A 177 -1.74 3.36 -7.41
CA GLU A 177 -1.29 2.41 -6.40
C GLU A 177 -0.24 3.05 -5.48
N LEU A 178 -0.28 2.63 -4.22
CA LEU A 178 0.84 2.74 -3.28
C LEU A 178 1.36 1.34 -2.99
N PHE A 179 2.49 1.22 -2.31
CA PHE A 179 3.06 -0.08 -1.97
C PHE A 179 3.41 -0.13 -0.49
N LEU A 180 2.96 -1.17 0.19
CA LEU A 180 3.49 -1.54 1.49
C LEU A 180 4.85 -2.21 1.26
N TYR A 181 5.92 -1.57 1.76
CA TYR A 181 7.28 -2.09 1.68
C TYR A 181 7.62 -2.82 2.98
N ALA A 182 7.76 -4.15 2.90
CA ALA A 182 8.16 -5.00 4.01
C ALA A 182 9.68 -5.21 4.00
N GLN A 183 10.41 -4.44 4.81
CA GLN A 183 11.85 -4.59 4.94
C GLN A 183 12.17 -5.59 6.05
N TYR A 184 12.77 -6.73 5.69
CA TYR A 184 13.14 -7.73 6.68
C TYR A 184 14.32 -7.28 7.58
N LYS A 185 14.24 -7.61 8.87
CA LYS A 185 15.26 -7.37 9.91
C LYS A 185 16.12 -8.61 10.12
N ASN A 186 17.41 -8.50 9.81
CA ASN A 186 18.35 -9.60 9.96
C ASN A 186 18.58 -9.98 11.42
N ALA A 187 18.62 -11.28 11.71
CA ALA A 187 19.15 -11.77 12.98
C ALA A 187 20.69 -11.77 12.95
N SER A 188 21.30 -11.28 14.04
CA SER A 188 22.75 -11.35 14.24
C SER A 188 23.20 -12.76 14.65
N ILE A 189 22.32 -13.50 15.34
CA ILE A 189 22.55 -14.85 15.81
C ILE A 189 21.32 -15.69 15.43
N PRO A 190 21.50 -16.81 14.70
CA PRO A 190 22.64 -17.06 13.82
C PRO A 190 22.68 -16.00 12.70
N THR A 191 23.85 -15.77 12.08
CA THR A 191 24.01 -14.70 11.09
C THR A 191 23.28 -14.98 9.77
N GLU A 192 22.28 -14.16 9.49
CA GLU A 192 21.51 -14.15 8.24
C GLU A 192 22.14 -13.23 7.19
N ASN A 193 22.10 -13.64 5.93
CA ASN A 193 22.56 -12.81 4.81
C ASN A 193 21.36 -12.42 3.96
N PHE A 194 21.30 -11.15 3.56
CA PHE A 194 20.22 -10.61 2.72
C PHE A 194 20.75 -10.25 1.35
N SER A 195 19.91 -10.44 0.36
CA SER A 195 20.18 -10.01 -1.00
C SER A 195 18.88 -9.66 -1.70
N PHE A 196 18.97 -8.93 -2.80
CA PHE A 196 17.83 -8.54 -3.62
C PHE A 196 18.16 -8.75 -5.09
N THR A 197 17.13 -8.72 -5.93
CA THR A 197 17.30 -8.74 -7.39
C THR A 197 17.67 -7.36 -7.89
N ARG A 198 18.84 -7.25 -8.51
CA ARG A 198 19.27 -6.09 -9.28
C ARG A 198 19.15 -6.38 -10.78
N TRP A 199 18.50 -5.46 -11.48
CA TRP A 199 18.35 -5.51 -12.94
C TRP A 199 19.56 -4.90 -13.63
N SER A 200 20.10 -5.59 -14.64
CA SER A 200 21.11 -5.02 -15.52
C SER A 200 20.49 -3.97 -16.46
N VAL A 201 21.35 -3.24 -17.18
CA VAL A 201 20.92 -2.35 -18.27
C VAL A 201 20.20 -3.07 -19.42
N THR A 202 20.25 -4.41 -19.46
CA THR A 202 19.55 -5.26 -20.42
C THR A 202 18.38 -6.03 -19.81
N GLY A 203 18.04 -5.76 -18.54
CA GLY A 203 16.90 -6.37 -17.85
C GLY A 203 17.18 -7.77 -17.30
N VAL A 204 18.44 -8.21 -17.31
CA VAL A 204 18.84 -9.50 -16.76
C VAL A 204 18.92 -9.39 -15.22
N PRO A 205 18.24 -10.24 -14.46
CA PRO A 205 18.30 -10.22 -13.01
C PRO A 205 19.64 -10.76 -12.49
N SER A 206 20.16 -10.13 -11.43
CA SER A 206 21.33 -10.58 -10.68
C SER A 206 21.05 -10.47 -9.18
N LYS A 207 21.69 -11.32 -8.37
CA LYS A 207 21.52 -11.33 -6.92
C LYS A 207 22.64 -10.55 -6.24
N ILE A 208 22.29 -9.47 -5.52
CA ILE A 208 23.27 -8.59 -4.86
C ILE A 208 23.03 -8.55 -3.36
N LEU A 209 24.11 -8.64 -2.57
CA LEU A 209 24.07 -8.53 -1.11
C LEU A 209 23.52 -7.17 -0.66
N PHE A 210 22.70 -7.19 0.38
CA PHE A 210 22.01 -6.03 0.91
C PHE A 210 22.08 -6.04 2.43
N THR A 211 22.23 -4.85 3.01
CA THR A 211 22.07 -4.63 4.45
C THR A 211 20.88 -3.67 4.64
N PRO A 212 19.83 -4.06 5.38
CA PRO A 212 18.72 -3.17 5.70
C PRO A 212 19.19 -1.85 6.33
N ILE A 213 18.61 -0.75 5.86
CA ILE A 213 18.84 0.59 6.39
C ILE A 213 17.50 1.23 6.77
N THR A 214 17.53 2.11 7.75
CA THR A 214 16.37 2.93 8.14
C THR A 214 16.17 4.05 7.12
N PHE A 215 14.92 4.28 6.73
CA PHE A 215 14.53 5.36 5.82
C PHE A 215 13.73 6.43 6.54
N ASN A 216 13.87 7.68 6.08
CA ASN A 216 12.98 8.78 6.42
C ASN A 216 11.98 9.04 5.29
N ILE A 217 10.93 9.80 5.58
CA ILE A 217 9.99 10.28 4.56
C ILE A 217 10.76 11.08 3.50
N GLY A 218 10.51 10.78 2.23
CA GLY A 218 11.17 11.38 1.07
C GLY A 218 12.40 10.62 0.57
N ASP A 219 12.95 9.68 1.34
CA ASP A 219 14.06 8.83 0.90
C ASP A 219 13.62 7.87 -0.21
N PHE A 220 14.55 7.52 -1.09
CA PHE A 220 14.36 6.39 -2.02
C PHE A 220 14.69 5.07 -1.32
N VAL A 221 13.94 4.02 -1.64
CA VAL A 221 14.27 2.66 -1.22
C VAL A 221 15.56 2.24 -1.92
N ARG A 222 16.64 2.06 -1.16
CA ARG A 222 18.00 1.88 -1.68
C ARG A 222 18.88 1.06 -0.74
N THR A 223 19.96 0.48 -1.29
CA THR A 223 21.01 -0.18 -0.50
C THR A 223 22.13 0.78 -0.10
N SER A 224 22.37 1.77 -0.95
CA SER A 224 23.40 2.79 -0.82
C SER A 224 22.95 4.03 -1.59
N ILE A 225 23.67 5.15 -1.44
CA ILE A 225 23.29 6.43 -2.07
C ILE A 225 23.08 6.31 -3.60
N ASN A 226 23.77 5.36 -4.25
CA ASN A 226 23.77 5.22 -5.71
C ASN A 226 23.08 3.94 -6.22
N GLU A 227 22.43 3.17 -5.35
CA GLU A 227 21.81 1.89 -5.73
C GLU A 227 20.40 1.78 -5.15
N ASN A 228 19.45 2.29 -5.94
CA ASN A 228 18.02 2.19 -5.65
C ASN A 228 17.51 0.78 -5.95
N ILE A 229 16.48 0.38 -5.21
CA ILE A 229 15.82 -0.92 -5.34
C ILE A 229 14.48 -0.69 -6.02
N GLY A 230 14.20 -1.46 -7.05
CA GLY A 230 13.01 -1.30 -7.87
C GLY A 230 12.53 -2.61 -8.48
N ASP A 231 11.34 -2.56 -9.08
CA ASP A 231 10.78 -3.64 -9.90
C ASP A 231 10.92 -3.31 -11.40
N LEU A 232 10.81 -4.33 -12.24
CA LEU A 232 10.89 -4.17 -13.69
C LEU A 232 9.49 -4.01 -14.25
N ILE A 233 9.27 -2.92 -14.98
CA ILE A 233 8.00 -2.58 -15.60
C ILE A 233 8.16 -2.47 -17.11
N GLU A 234 7.07 -2.74 -17.83
CA GLU A 234 6.91 -2.41 -19.24
C GLU A 234 6.09 -1.12 -19.35
N TYR A 235 6.51 -0.24 -20.26
CA TYR A 235 5.82 1.03 -20.51
C TYR A 235 5.53 1.21 -21.99
N SER A 236 4.25 1.41 -22.31
CA SER A 236 3.80 1.76 -23.65
C SER A 236 3.18 3.15 -23.65
N LYS A 237 3.93 4.12 -24.16
CA LYS A 237 3.45 5.51 -24.34
C LYS A 237 2.23 5.59 -25.24
N ALA A 238 2.20 4.78 -26.31
CA ALA A 238 1.11 4.79 -27.30
C ALA A 238 -0.22 4.27 -26.71
N LEU A 239 -0.14 3.31 -25.79
CA LEU A 239 -1.31 2.70 -25.16
C LEU A 239 -1.66 3.32 -23.80
N PHE A 240 -0.86 4.31 -23.35
CA PHE A 240 -0.92 4.87 -22.00
C PHE A 240 -0.97 3.75 -20.94
N LEU A 241 -0.03 2.81 -21.03
CA LEU A 241 -0.06 1.57 -20.26
C LEU A 241 1.29 1.36 -19.56
N GLN A 242 1.20 0.96 -18.28
CA GLN A 242 2.33 0.59 -17.44
C GLN A 242 1.97 -0.72 -16.72
N GLU A 243 2.74 -1.77 -16.96
CA GLU A 243 2.51 -3.09 -16.37
C GLU A 243 3.76 -3.61 -15.66
N GLN A 244 3.57 -4.36 -14.58
CA GLN A 244 4.68 -5.01 -13.90
C GLN A 244 5.14 -6.21 -14.73
N PHE A 245 6.33 -6.11 -15.32
CA PHE A 245 6.94 -7.18 -16.08
C PHE A 245 7.60 -8.21 -15.14
N SER A 246 8.32 -7.74 -14.11
CA SER A 246 8.88 -8.63 -13.09
C SER A 246 8.95 -7.94 -11.71
N PRO A 247 8.37 -8.56 -10.65
CA PRO A 247 8.43 -8.01 -9.31
C PRO A 247 9.86 -8.02 -8.74
N GLN A 248 10.11 -7.16 -7.77
CA GLN A 248 11.32 -7.25 -6.96
C GLN A 248 11.29 -8.55 -6.12
N THR A 249 12.44 -9.18 -5.95
CA THR A 249 12.59 -10.36 -5.09
C THR A 249 13.70 -10.12 -4.09
N TYR A 250 13.37 -10.22 -2.80
CA TYR A 250 14.36 -10.28 -1.74
C TYR A 250 14.65 -11.73 -1.40
N TYR A 251 15.89 -11.99 -1.01
CA TYR A 251 16.36 -13.30 -0.63
C TYR A 251 16.96 -13.26 0.77
N ILE A 252 16.54 -14.22 1.57
CA ILE A 252 17.02 -14.43 2.94
C ILE A 252 17.83 -15.71 2.92
N SER A 253 19.10 -15.65 3.30
CA SER A 253 19.91 -16.84 3.46
C SER A 253 20.11 -17.12 4.94
N THR A 254 19.67 -18.30 5.39
CA THR A 254 19.70 -18.72 6.80
C THR A 254 20.65 -19.91 6.97
N PRO A 255 21.55 -19.91 7.97
CA PRO A 255 22.52 -21.00 8.14
C PRO A 255 21.93 -22.20 8.90
N TYR A 256 22.50 -23.38 8.65
CA TYR A 256 22.30 -24.55 9.49
C TYR A 256 23.55 -25.44 9.47
N LEU A 257 23.76 -26.20 10.54
CA LEU A 257 24.82 -27.18 10.66
C LEU A 257 24.34 -28.51 10.08
N ASP A 258 25.12 -29.03 9.14
CA ASP A 258 25.03 -30.40 8.63
C ASP A 258 26.32 -31.13 9.05
N GLY A 259 26.23 -31.87 10.15
CA GLY A 259 27.41 -32.38 10.86
C GLY A 259 28.29 -31.23 11.38
N TYR A 260 29.49 -31.10 10.80
CA TYR A 260 30.46 -30.04 11.12
C TYR A 260 30.53 -28.93 10.06
N THR A 261 29.71 -29.00 9.02
CA THR A 261 29.71 -28.03 7.91
C THR A 261 28.53 -27.07 8.05
N ILE A 262 28.79 -25.77 7.91
CA ILE A 262 27.72 -24.78 7.81
C ILE A 262 27.20 -24.77 6.37
N LYS A 263 25.94 -25.16 6.21
CA LYS A 263 25.17 -25.02 4.97
C LYS A 263 24.16 -23.88 5.13
N ARG A 264 23.54 -23.43 4.04
CA ARG A 264 22.55 -22.35 4.08
C ARG A 264 21.32 -22.70 3.26
N LEU A 265 20.15 -22.39 3.78
CA LEU A 265 18.90 -22.35 3.01
C LEU A 265 18.71 -20.95 2.46
N GLN A 266 18.07 -20.86 1.31
CA GLN A 266 17.66 -19.61 0.69
C GLN A 266 16.14 -19.55 0.65
N TRP A 267 15.62 -18.41 1.08
CA TRP A 267 14.21 -18.06 1.05
C TRP A 267 14.04 -16.82 0.19
N LYS A 268 12.85 -16.61 -0.36
CA LYS A 268 12.53 -15.44 -1.16
C LYS A 268 11.12 -14.93 -0.89
N TYR A 269 10.93 -13.63 -1.11
CA TYR A 269 9.64 -12.95 -1.03
C TYR A 269 9.65 -11.67 -1.87
N ASN A 270 8.48 -11.15 -2.20
CA ASN A 270 8.34 -9.81 -2.80
C ASN A 270 8.19 -8.76 -1.69
N PRO A 271 9.09 -7.78 -1.58
CA PRO A 271 9.00 -6.77 -0.53
C PRO A 271 7.96 -5.67 -0.82
N PHE A 272 7.52 -5.49 -2.07
CA PHE A 272 6.59 -4.42 -2.47
C PHE A 272 5.19 -5.00 -2.72
N ILE A 273 4.28 -4.74 -1.79
CA ILE A 273 2.92 -5.25 -1.81
C ILE A 273 1.98 -4.14 -2.28
N PRO A 274 1.29 -4.28 -3.42
CA PRO A 274 0.45 -3.22 -3.97
C PRO A 274 -0.78 -2.93 -3.08
N LEU A 275 -1.05 -1.65 -2.88
CA LEU A 275 -2.23 -1.09 -2.25
C LEU A 275 -2.93 -0.24 -3.31
N ARG A 276 -3.93 -0.84 -3.95
CA ARG A 276 -4.65 -0.23 -5.07
C ARG A 276 -5.47 0.98 -4.58
N LEU A 277 -5.30 2.13 -5.22
CA LEU A 277 -6.07 3.35 -4.94
C LEU A 277 -7.21 3.52 -5.95
N ARG A 278 -6.89 3.33 -7.23
CA ARG A 278 -7.77 3.56 -8.39
C ARG A 278 -7.38 2.64 -9.56
N TYR A 279 -8.24 2.54 -10.56
CA TYR A 279 -7.96 1.85 -11.81
C TYR A 279 -8.10 2.80 -12.99
N PHE A 280 -7.32 2.57 -14.04
CA PHE A 280 -7.59 3.16 -15.35
C PHE A 280 -8.61 2.30 -16.10
N THR A 281 -9.33 2.91 -17.03
CA THR A 281 -10.15 2.21 -18.01
C THR A 281 -9.28 1.39 -18.96
N GLU A 282 -9.81 0.28 -19.47
CA GLU A 282 -9.13 -0.50 -20.50
C GLU A 282 -9.03 0.26 -21.84
N GLN A 283 -10.00 1.13 -22.11
CA GLN A 283 -10.01 1.94 -23.33
C GLN A 283 -8.98 3.06 -23.25
N ALA A 284 -8.11 3.13 -24.25
CA ALA A 284 -7.27 4.29 -24.53
C ALA A 284 -8.05 5.33 -25.36
N TYR A 285 -7.91 6.59 -24.97
CA TYR A 285 -8.47 7.75 -25.65
C TYR A 285 -7.34 8.55 -26.28
N GLY A 286 -7.68 9.32 -27.32
CA GLY A 286 -6.75 10.27 -27.89
C GLY A 286 -7.45 11.47 -28.53
N ALA A 287 -6.80 12.62 -28.47
CA ALA A 287 -7.30 13.86 -29.05
C ALA A 287 -6.13 14.73 -29.53
N ASN A 288 -6.39 15.59 -30.52
CA ASN A 288 -5.42 16.55 -31.02
C ASN A 288 -5.80 17.97 -30.58
N ILE A 289 -4.83 18.76 -30.12
CA ILE A 289 -5.06 20.16 -29.70
C ILE A 289 -4.97 21.18 -30.85
N SER A 290 -4.47 20.77 -32.02
CA SER A 290 -4.32 21.62 -33.20
C SER A 290 -5.64 21.69 -33.97
N GLY A 291 -6.32 22.84 -33.87
CA GLY A 291 -7.54 23.13 -34.65
C GLY A 291 -8.84 22.62 -34.03
N THR A 292 -8.83 22.18 -32.77
CA THR A 292 -10.01 21.70 -32.03
C THR A 292 -10.64 22.81 -31.18
N SER A 293 -11.93 22.67 -30.85
CA SER A 293 -12.65 23.65 -30.03
C SER A 293 -12.14 23.66 -28.58
N TYR A 294 -12.39 24.76 -27.86
CA TYR A 294 -12.05 24.88 -26.44
C TYR A 294 -12.65 23.74 -25.60
N GLU A 295 -13.86 23.29 -25.95
CA GLU A 295 -14.54 22.18 -25.28
C GLU A 295 -13.77 20.86 -25.41
N GLN A 296 -13.23 20.56 -26.60
CA GLN A 296 -12.43 19.35 -26.83
C GLN A 296 -11.08 19.42 -26.11
N THR A 297 -10.43 20.57 -26.11
CA THR A 297 -9.17 20.77 -25.36
C THR A 297 -9.39 20.71 -23.84
N SER A 298 -10.54 21.18 -23.34
CA SER A 298 -10.90 21.07 -21.92
C SER A 298 -11.20 19.64 -21.44
N SER A 299 -11.52 18.74 -22.37
CA SER A 299 -11.80 17.32 -22.06
C SER A 299 -10.54 16.46 -21.91
N ILE A 300 -9.38 16.97 -22.32
CA ILE A 300 -8.10 16.27 -22.19
C ILE A 300 -7.64 16.38 -20.73
N PRO A 301 -7.44 15.26 -20.02
CA PRO A 301 -6.98 15.32 -18.64
C PRO A 301 -5.55 15.84 -18.54
N ALA A 302 -5.24 16.51 -17.43
CA ALA A 302 -3.91 17.10 -17.20
C ALA A 302 -2.76 16.07 -17.21
N TYR A 303 -3.06 14.80 -16.95
CA TYR A 303 -2.09 13.70 -16.98
C TYR A 303 -1.97 13.02 -18.36
N ALA A 304 -2.69 13.50 -19.38
CA ALA A 304 -2.58 12.95 -20.72
C ALA A 304 -1.16 13.14 -21.27
N THR A 305 -0.71 12.18 -22.06
CA THR A 305 0.66 12.14 -22.56
C THR A 305 0.69 12.44 -24.05
N GLU A 306 1.58 13.35 -24.49
CA GLU A 306 1.73 13.68 -25.91
C GLU A 306 2.36 12.50 -26.68
N TYR A 307 1.70 12.03 -27.75
CA TYR A 307 2.20 10.94 -28.60
C TYR A 307 1.85 11.16 -30.09
N PRO A 308 2.82 11.07 -31.03
CA PRO A 308 4.26 10.88 -30.80
C PRO A 308 4.89 12.13 -30.15
N THR A 309 5.97 11.93 -29.38
CA THR A 309 6.68 12.99 -28.66
C THR A 309 7.14 14.10 -29.62
N GLY A 310 6.84 15.37 -29.29
CA GLY A 310 7.25 16.52 -30.11
C GLY A 310 6.49 16.63 -31.44
N GLY A 311 5.31 16.00 -31.52
CA GLY A 311 4.43 16.01 -32.67
C GLY A 311 3.50 17.23 -32.72
N THR A 312 2.44 17.10 -33.52
CA THR A 312 1.43 18.15 -33.79
C THR A 312 0.38 18.29 -32.68
N GLY A 313 0.75 18.09 -31.41
CA GLY A 313 -0.17 18.20 -30.27
C GLY A 313 -1.20 17.07 -30.16
N ASN A 314 -0.81 15.83 -30.48
CA ASN A 314 -1.64 14.65 -30.23
C ASN A 314 -1.42 14.15 -28.79
N TYR A 315 -2.49 13.92 -28.04
CA TYR A 315 -2.44 13.39 -26.67
C TYR A 315 -3.17 12.06 -26.59
N VAL A 316 -2.65 11.16 -25.77
CA VAL A 316 -3.25 9.86 -25.43
C VAL A 316 -3.36 9.69 -23.93
N TRP A 317 -4.42 9.06 -23.46
CA TRP A 317 -4.66 8.79 -22.05
C TRP A 317 -5.63 7.63 -21.84
N ARG A 318 -5.74 7.14 -20.60
CA ARG A 318 -6.85 6.32 -20.13
C ARG A 318 -7.62 7.09 -19.05
N ASN A 319 -8.93 6.93 -18.99
CA ASN A 319 -9.73 7.56 -17.94
C ASN A 319 -9.50 6.83 -16.63
N ILE A 320 -9.56 7.55 -15.51
CA ILE A 320 -9.57 6.91 -14.19
C ILE A 320 -11.02 6.49 -13.92
N LEU A 321 -11.23 5.23 -13.52
CA LEU A 321 -12.54 4.75 -13.11
C LEU A 321 -13.00 5.50 -11.85
N GLU A 322 -14.29 5.85 -11.85
CA GLU A 322 -14.94 6.49 -10.71
C GLU A 322 -14.86 5.61 -9.46
N GLN A 323 -14.79 6.22 -8.28
CA GLN A 323 -14.87 5.47 -7.03
C GLN A 323 -16.26 4.87 -6.84
N GLY A 324 -16.35 3.75 -6.14
CA GLY A 324 -17.61 3.03 -5.94
C GLY A 324 -18.21 2.45 -7.22
N TYR A 325 -17.44 2.44 -8.31
CA TYR A 325 -17.79 1.76 -9.55
C TYR A 325 -16.86 0.56 -9.74
N ILE A 326 -17.48 -0.59 -9.99
CA ILE A 326 -16.82 -1.81 -10.42
C ILE A 326 -17.36 -2.10 -11.80
N ASP A 327 -16.48 -2.15 -12.79
CA ASP A 327 -16.86 -2.46 -14.16
C ASP A 327 -17.42 -3.89 -14.21
N PRO A 328 -18.69 -4.08 -14.62
CA PRO A 328 -19.32 -5.40 -14.61
C PRO A 328 -18.74 -6.36 -15.66
N LEU A 329 -18.00 -5.87 -16.66
CA LEU A 329 -17.40 -6.69 -17.70
C LEU A 329 -15.99 -7.15 -17.35
N THR A 330 -15.20 -6.27 -16.74
CA THR A 330 -13.79 -6.52 -16.43
C THR A 330 -13.56 -6.85 -14.95
N GLU A 331 -14.57 -6.62 -14.10
CA GLU A 331 -14.52 -6.76 -12.63
C GLU A 331 -13.44 -5.88 -11.96
N ILE A 332 -12.91 -4.88 -12.68
CA ILE A 332 -11.94 -3.93 -12.14
C ILE A 332 -12.67 -2.70 -11.56
N GLY A 333 -12.20 -2.24 -10.41
CA GLY A 333 -12.78 -1.08 -9.74
C GLY A 333 -12.48 -1.08 -8.25
N VAL A 334 -12.83 0.00 -7.59
CA VAL A 334 -12.66 0.16 -6.14
C VAL A 334 -13.93 0.75 -5.54
N ASP A 335 -14.37 0.21 -4.41
CA ASP A 335 -15.50 0.73 -3.63
C ASP A 335 -15.08 0.97 -2.18
N TYR A 336 -14.22 1.98 -1.99
CA TYR A 336 -13.77 2.37 -0.67
C TYR A 336 -14.83 3.23 0.03
N PRO A 337 -15.18 2.92 1.29
CA PRO A 337 -16.07 3.78 2.07
C PRO A 337 -15.53 5.20 2.12
N PHE A 338 -16.44 6.17 1.90
CA PHE A 338 -16.14 7.60 1.94
C PHE A 338 -16.88 8.26 3.10
N VAL A 339 -16.13 8.63 4.13
CA VAL A 339 -16.67 9.23 5.38
C VAL A 339 -15.70 10.29 5.85
N ASN A 340 -16.21 11.40 6.42
CA ASN A 340 -15.40 12.49 6.97
C ASN A 340 -14.34 13.05 6.00
N LYS A 341 -14.69 13.13 4.70
CA LYS A 341 -13.79 13.59 3.62
C LYS A 341 -12.52 12.74 3.47
N LYS A 342 -12.63 11.43 3.73
CA LYS A 342 -11.55 10.46 3.59
C LYS A 342 -12.06 9.18 2.99
N ARG A 343 -11.20 8.51 2.24
CA ARG A 343 -11.45 7.18 1.68
C ARG A 343 -10.76 6.12 2.54
N TYR A 344 -11.48 5.07 2.87
CA TYR A 344 -10.99 4.03 3.76
C TYR A 344 -10.56 2.82 2.93
N LEU A 345 -9.27 2.77 2.59
CA LEU A 345 -8.69 1.64 1.87
C LEU A 345 -8.43 0.50 2.85
N PHE A 346 -9.23 -0.55 2.72
CA PHE A 346 -8.99 -1.83 3.38
C PHE A 346 -8.28 -2.78 2.41
N SER A 347 -7.18 -3.39 2.85
CA SER A 347 -6.47 -4.42 2.07
C SER A 347 -6.25 -5.69 2.90
N THR A 348 -6.38 -6.85 2.26
CA THR A 348 -5.98 -8.14 2.85
C THR A 348 -4.69 -8.58 2.20
N ILE A 349 -3.64 -8.65 3.01
CA ILE A 349 -2.27 -8.90 2.57
C ILE A 349 -1.86 -10.30 3.02
N VAL A 350 -1.29 -11.06 2.11
CA VAL A 350 -0.55 -12.28 2.41
C VAL A 350 0.93 -11.97 2.19
N LEU A 351 1.70 -11.94 3.27
CA LEU A 351 3.15 -11.81 3.22
C LEU A 351 3.76 -13.21 3.31
N ASP A 352 4.09 -13.77 2.17
CA ASP A 352 4.65 -15.11 2.03
C ASP A 352 6.16 -15.09 1.87
N ILE A 353 6.85 -15.92 2.66
CA ILE A 353 8.27 -16.20 2.45
C ILE A 353 8.39 -17.68 2.10
N VAL A 354 8.87 -17.94 0.88
CA VAL A 354 8.95 -19.30 0.32
C VAL A 354 10.40 -19.72 0.13
N PRO A 355 10.72 -21.03 0.17
CA PRO A 355 12.06 -21.50 -0.17
C PRO A 355 12.40 -21.18 -1.63
N ASP A 356 13.64 -20.75 -1.86
CA ASP A 356 14.15 -20.53 -3.22
C ASP A 356 14.67 -21.82 -3.83
N LEU A 357 13.78 -22.53 -4.54
CA LEU A 357 14.09 -23.81 -5.19
C LEU A 357 15.05 -23.69 -6.38
N ASN A 358 15.44 -22.47 -6.77
CA ASN A 358 16.51 -22.25 -7.75
C ASN A 358 17.91 -22.42 -7.13
N ASP A 359 18.03 -22.31 -5.80
CA ASP A 359 19.27 -22.62 -5.10
C ASP A 359 19.44 -24.14 -4.96
N ALA A 360 20.55 -24.67 -5.49
CA ALA A 360 20.83 -26.10 -5.53
C ALA A 360 20.83 -26.75 -4.14
N ASN A 361 21.33 -26.07 -3.11
CA ASN A 361 21.33 -26.63 -1.75
C ASN A 361 19.93 -26.64 -1.15
N THR A 362 19.17 -25.55 -1.31
CA THR A 362 17.77 -25.48 -0.85
C THR A 362 16.93 -26.55 -1.56
N LEU A 363 17.05 -26.69 -2.87
CA LEU A 363 16.37 -27.74 -3.64
C LEU A 363 16.74 -29.15 -3.16
N ALA A 364 18.02 -29.42 -2.93
CA ALA A 364 18.49 -30.72 -2.44
C ALA A 364 17.91 -31.07 -1.06
N VAL A 365 17.80 -30.09 -0.16
CA VAL A 365 17.17 -30.28 1.16
C VAL A 365 15.67 -30.54 1.02
N PHE A 366 14.95 -29.68 0.32
CA PHE A 366 13.49 -29.78 0.20
C PHE A 366 13.02 -31.00 -0.60
N SER A 367 13.83 -31.50 -1.55
CA SER A 367 13.54 -32.76 -2.26
C SER A 367 13.72 -34.01 -1.39
N GLN A 368 14.47 -33.92 -0.29
CA GLN A 368 14.65 -35.02 0.67
C GLN A 368 13.64 -34.98 1.81
N LEU A 369 12.94 -33.85 2.00
CA LEU A 369 11.89 -33.73 3.01
C LEU A 369 10.72 -34.64 2.64
N LYS A 370 10.55 -35.70 3.43
CA LYS A 370 9.32 -36.49 3.41
C LYS A 370 8.34 -35.85 4.37
N PHE A 371 7.38 -35.10 3.84
CA PHE A 371 6.22 -34.74 4.64
C PHE A 371 5.49 -36.04 4.99
N GLY A 372 5.40 -36.35 6.29
CA GLY A 372 4.52 -37.40 6.75
C GLY A 372 3.10 -37.08 6.27
N ALA A 373 2.30 -38.10 5.95
CA ALA A 373 0.87 -37.89 5.79
C ALA A 373 0.37 -37.11 7.02
N PRO A 374 -0.43 -36.03 6.87
CA PRO A 374 -0.98 -35.32 8.01
C PRO A 374 -1.81 -36.34 8.77
N THR A 375 -1.30 -36.82 9.90
CA THR A 375 -2.00 -37.84 10.68
C THR A 375 -3.21 -37.24 11.37
N GLU A 376 -3.26 -35.91 11.50
CA GLU A 376 -4.43 -35.12 11.86
C GLU A 376 -4.17 -33.67 11.44
N ILE A 377 -5.01 -33.10 10.55
CA ILE A 377 -5.24 -31.66 10.60
C ILE A 377 -6.13 -31.46 11.82
N ASN A 378 -5.56 -31.04 12.95
CA ASN A 378 -6.34 -30.69 14.14
C ASN A 378 -7.16 -29.43 13.85
N THR A 379 -8.32 -29.64 13.25
CA THR A 379 -9.42 -28.68 13.15
C THR A 379 -10.28 -28.68 14.41
N THR A 380 -9.92 -29.45 15.43
CA THR A 380 -10.61 -29.39 16.73
C THR A 380 -10.32 -28.04 17.38
N PRO A 381 -11.33 -27.15 17.53
CA PRO A 381 -11.18 -26.00 18.40
C PRO A 381 -10.76 -26.49 19.77
N VAL A 382 -9.90 -25.73 20.46
CA VAL A 382 -9.53 -25.99 21.85
C VAL A 382 -10.84 -26.12 22.63
N VAL A 383 -11.17 -27.36 23.03
CA VAL A 383 -12.49 -27.73 23.59
C VAL A 383 -12.77 -27.00 24.90
N ASP A 384 -11.72 -26.49 25.55
CA ASP A 384 -11.81 -25.76 26.81
C ASP A 384 -12.46 -24.36 26.68
N ASP A 385 -12.62 -23.82 25.47
CA ASP A 385 -13.14 -22.46 25.28
C ASP A 385 -14.48 -22.37 24.51
N ILE A 386 -15.03 -23.50 24.04
CA ILE A 386 -16.35 -23.53 23.38
C ILE A 386 -17.47 -22.99 24.29
N ASN A 387 -17.33 -23.16 25.60
CA ASN A 387 -18.31 -22.67 26.58
C ASN A 387 -18.15 -21.18 26.96
N ASN A 388 -17.12 -20.51 26.43
CA ASN A 388 -16.82 -19.08 26.68
C ASN A 388 -16.90 -18.22 25.42
N ILE A 389 -17.06 -18.81 24.24
CA ILE A 389 -17.33 -18.06 23.00
C ILE A 389 -18.61 -17.22 23.21
N GLY A 390 -18.47 -15.89 23.12
CA GLY A 390 -19.59 -14.94 23.20
C GLY A 390 -19.92 -14.42 24.60
N LYS A 391 -19.15 -14.75 25.64
CA LYS A 391 -19.30 -14.08 26.95
C LYS A 391 -18.41 -12.83 26.99
N PRO A 392 -18.96 -11.65 27.35
CA PRO A 392 -18.11 -10.50 27.63
C PRO A 392 -17.18 -10.84 28.80
N CYS A 393 -15.91 -10.47 28.69
CA CYS A 393 -14.92 -10.62 29.75
C CYS A 393 -15.48 -10.05 31.06
N ARG A 394 -15.33 -10.77 32.17
CA ARG A 394 -15.56 -10.23 33.50
C ARG A 394 -14.38 -9.41 33.98
#